data_AF-A0A923YQ67-F1
#
_entry.id   AF-A0A923YQ67-F1
#
_cell.length_a   1.000
_cell.length_b   1.000
_cell.length_c   1.000
_cell.angle_alpha   90.00
_cell.angle_beta   90.00
_cell.angle_gamma   90.00
#
_symmetry.space_group_name_H-M   'P 1'
#
loop_
_entity.id
_entity.type
_entity.pdbx_description
1 polymer ?
#
loop_
_entity_poly.entity_id
_entity_poly.type
_entity_poly.pdbx_seq_one_letter_code
_entity_poly.pdbx_strand_id
1 'polypeptide(L)' 'MLVSALMGREPMQAAYAHAIASDYRFYSYGDSSLLLP' A
#
# COMPACT_ATOMS: atom_id res chain seq x y z
N MET A 1 9.76 0.73 1.04
CA MET A 1 10.91 -0.10 0.60
C MET A 1 10.70 -1.58 0.94
N LEU A 2 10.54 -1.99 2.21
CA LEU A 2 10.29 -3.40 2.59
C LEU A 2 9.10 -4.04 1.86
N VAL A 3 7.91 -3.43 1.95
CA VAL A 3 6.69 -3.98 1.33
C VAL A 3 6.80 -4.06 -0.19
N SER A 4 7.48 -3.08 -0.80
CA SER A 4 7.78 -3.09 -2.25
C SER A 4 8.80 -4.14 -2.65
N ALA A 5 9.71 -4.55 -1.75
CA ALA A 5 10.62 -5.66 -1.99
C ALA A 5 9.90 -7.01 -1.94
N LEU A 6 8.86 -7.12 -1.11
CA LEU A 6 8.02 -8.32 -1.02
C LEU A 6 7.04 -8.44 -2.21
N MET A 7 6.34 -7.36 -2.55
CA MET A 7 5.23 -7.38 -3.51
C MET A 7 5.56 -6.83 -4.89
N GLY A 8 6.78 -6.31 -5.10
CA GLY A 8 7.14 -5.56 -6.28
C GLY A 8 6.85 -4.06 -6.16
N ARG A 9 7.62 -3.25 -6.89
CA ARG A 9 7.55 -1.78 -6.79
C ARG A 9 6.33 -1.20 -7.50
N GLU A 10 6.10 -1.57 -8.75
CA GLU A 10 4.99 -1.07 -9.57
C GLU A 10 3.61 -1.39 -8.99
N PRO A 11 3.29 -2.64 -8.60
CA PRO A 11 1.99 -2.94 -8.01
C PRO A 11 1.77 -2.20 -6.69
N MET A 12 2.81 -2.06 -5.85
CA MET A 12 2.68 -1.26 -4.63
C MET A 12 2.44 0.22 -4.93
N GLN A 13 3.09 0.79 -5.95
CA GLN A 13 2.83 2.18 -6.34
C GLN A 13 1.38 2.39 -6.79
N ALA A 14 0.84 1.47 -7.59
CA ALA A 14 -0.56 1.51 -8.01
C ALA A 14 -1.52 1.38 -6.80
N ALA A 15 -1.23 0.48 -5.86
CA ALA A 15 -2.03 0.31 -4.65
C ALA A 15 -2.03 1.57 -3.76
N TYR A 16 -0.88 2.21 -3.57
CA TYR A 16 -0.79 3.47 -2.83
C TYR A 16 -1.55 4.60 -3.54
N ALA A 17 -1.44 4.69 -4.88
CA ALA A 17 -2.18 5.69 -5.64
C ALA A 17 -3.70 5.53 -5.47
N HIS A 18 -4.19 4.28 -5.52
CA HIS A 18 -5.59 3.98 -5.25
C HIS A 18 -5.99 4.34 -3.81
N ALA A 19 -5.19 3.96 -2.81
CA ALA A 19 -5.46 4.25 -1.41
C ALA A 19 -5.55 5.77 -1.14
N ILE A 20 -4.68 6.57 -1.78
CA ILE A 20 -4.73 8.04 -1.71
C ILE A 20 -6.01 8.58 -2.36
N ALA A 21 -6.36 8.10 -3.56
CA ALA A 21 -7.58 8.54 -4.26
C ALA A 21 -8.87 8.18 -3.50
N SER A 22 -8.82 7.12 -2.70
CA SER A 22 -9.93 6.63 -1.88
C SER A 22 -9.91 7.14 -0.42
N ASP A 23 -9.05 8.11 -0.11
CA ASP A 23 -8.94 8.75 1.21
C ASP A 23 -8.65 7.78 2.38
N TYR A 24 -7.79 6.78 2.14
CA TYR A 24 -7.31 5.89 3.19
C TYR A 24 -6.42 6.63 4.18
N ARG A 25 -6.50 6.24 5.45
CA ARG A 25 -5.67 6.80 6.52
C ARG A 25 -4.31 6.09 6.51
N PHE A 26 -3.24 6.86 6.63
CA PHE A 26 -1.87 6.33 6.64
C PHE A 26 -1.23 6.46 8.03
N TYR A 27 -0.05 5.85 8.18
CA TYR A 27 0.77 5.83 9.41
C TYR A 27 0.17 5.00 10.55
N SER A 28 0.56 5.30 11.79
CA SER A 28 0.42 4.41 12.95
C SER A 28 -1.01 4.06 13.35
N TYR A 29 -1.98 4.93 13.02
CA TYR A 29 -3.42 4.71 13.30
C TYR A 29 -4.24 4.69 12.00
N GLY A 30 -3.56 4.40 10.89
CA GLY A 30 -4.15 4.30 9.58
C GLY A 30 -4.83 2.97 9.32
N ASP A 31 -5.24 2.80 8.07
CA ASP A 31 -5.80 1.56 7.56
C ASP A 31 -4.69 0.55 7.23
N SER A 32 -5.08 -0.71 7.04
CA SER A 32 -4.14 -1.82 6.83
C SER A 32 -4.32 -2.44 5.45
N SER A 33 -3.23 -2.99 4.90
CA SER A 33 -3.23 -3.77 3.67
C SER A 33 -2.98 -5.26 3.98
N LEU A 34 -3.80 -6.14 3.42
CA LEU A 34 -3.52 -7.58 3.39
C LEU A 34 -2.83 -7.93 2.07
N LEU A 35 -1.68 -8.59 2.16
CA LEU A 35 -0.85 -8.94 1.00
C LEU A 35 -0.86 -10.46 0.84
N LEU A 36 -1.24 -10.93 -0.35
CA LEU A 36 -1.33 -12.35 -0.71
C LEU A 36 -0.38 -12.63 -1.88
N PRO A 37 0.29 -13.79 -1.92
CA PRO A 37 1.16 -14.18 -3.03
C PRO A 37 0.38 -14.44 -4.33
#